data_AF-A0A2D6IJ59-F1
#
_entry.id   AF-A0A2D6IJ59-F1
#
_cell.length_a   1.000
_cell.length_b   1.000
_cell.length_c   1.000
_cell.angle_alpha   90.00
_cell.angle_beta   90.00
_cell.angle_gamma   90.00
#
_symmetry.space_group_name_H-M   'P 1'
#
loop_
_entity.id
_entity.type
_entity.pdbx_description
1 polymer ?
#
loop_
_entity_poly.entity_id
_entity_poly.type
_entity_poly.pdbx_seq_one_letter_code
_entity_poly.pdbx_strand_id
1 'polypeptide(L)'
;MEFLNTLWDTIKNFPWINAYLIIKYLFIGASIIIFAAFIVLVPYLWKWKRKYNIRFKYKNKPGEVTPEIQTEAVQQKWQDLMKNAELSPPESLSSAIIEADELTDNVLKQMRIPGEHMADRLDGLNPENIKSLERLWGAHRIKNNLIHISAFEITDTEARNVLGDYETFLKEIGAL
;
A
#
# COMPACT_ATOMS: atom_id res chain seq x y z
N MET A 1 -60.35 -22.62 -15.62
CA MET A 1 -59.97 -22.57 -17.04
C MET A 1 -60.04 -21.14 -17.59
N GLU A 2 -61.11 -20.37 -17.35
CA GLU A 2 -61.24 -18.99 -17.83
C GLU A 2 -60.16 -18.01 -17.31
N PHE A 3 -59.76 -18.13 -16.04
CA PHE A 3 -58.67 -17.32 -15.48
C PHE A 3 -57.32 -17.53 -16.22
N LEU A 4 -57.01 -18.77 -16.59
CA LEU A 4 -55.77 -19.08 -17.30
C LEU A 4 -55.79 -18.52 -18.72
N ASN A 5 -56.94 -18.56 -19.40
CA ASN A 5 -57.09 -18.02 -20.74
C ASN A 5 -57.02 -16.48 -20.74
N THR A 6 -57.70 -15.82 -19.80
CA THR A 6 -57.63 -14.35 -19.65
C THR A 6 -56.22 -13.87 -19.27
N LEU A 7 -55.52 -14.61 -18.41
CA LEU A 7 -54.13 -14.32 -18.07
C LEU A 7 -53.20 -14.53 -19.28
N TRP A 8 -53.41 -15.60 -20.05
CA TRP A 8 -52.65 -15.89 -21.27
C TRP A 8 -52.85 -14.82 -22.34
N ASP A 9 -54.09 -14.38 -22.57
CA ASP A 9 -54.40 -13.32 -23.54
C ASP A 9 -53.82 -11.97 -23.10
N THR A 10 -53.83 -11.68 -21.79
CA THR A 10 -53.21 -10.48 -21.24
C THR A 10 -51.70 -10.48 -21.46
N ILE A 11 -51.03 -11.60 -21.20
CA ILE A 11 -49.59 -11.76 -21.43
C ILE A 11 -49.27 -11.63 -22.92
N LYS A 12 -50.02 -12.32 -23.79
CA LYS A 12 -49.75 -12.33 -25.23
C LYS A 12 -49.95 -10.95 -25.87
N ASN A 13 -50.96 -10.20 -25.43
CA ASN A 13 -51.27 -8.88 -25.95
C ASN A 13 -50.46 -7.75 -25.29
N PHE A 14 -49.64 -8.07 -24.29
CA PHE A 14 -48.75 -7.09 -23.67
C PHE A 14 -47.65 -6.66 -24.65
N PRO A 15 -47.33 -5.35 -24.75
CA PRO A 15 -46.34 -4.85 -25.69
C PRO A 15 -44.90 -5.10 -25.19
N TRP A 16 -44.49 -6.37 -25.18
CA TRP A 16 -43.18 -6.82 -24.68
C TRP A 16 -41.99 -6.09 -25.31
N ILE A 17 -42.08 -5.77 -26.60
CA ILE A 17 -41.02 -5.04 -27.32
C ILE A 17 -40.86 -3.63 -26.74
N ASN A 18 -41.96 -2.92 -26.51
CA ASN A 18 -41.91 -1.56 -25.95
C ASN A 18 -41.42 -1.59 -24.50
N ALA A 19 -41.89 -2.55 -23.70
CA ALA A 19 -41.41 -2.74 -22.34
C ALA A 19 -39.91 -3.05 -22.30
N TYR A 20 -39.43 -3.95 -23.16
CA TYR A 20 -38.01 -4.27 -23.30
C TYR A 20 -37.19 -3.05 -23.71
N LEU A 21 -37.66 -2.26 -24.69
CA LEU A 21 -36.96 -1.06 -25.14
C LEU A 21 -36.88 0.00 -24.04
N ILE A 22 -37.97 0.22 -23.30
CA ILE A 22 -37.99 1.14 -22.15
C ILE A 22 -36.96 0.70 -21.11
N ILE A 23 -36.99 -0.57 -20.71
CA ILE A 23 -36.05 -1.14 -19.74
C ILE A 23 -34.62 -0.99 -20.25
N LYS A 24 -34.34 -1.34 -21.51
CA LYS A 24 -33.02 -1.24 -22.13
C LYS A 24 -32.47 0.19 -22.05
N TYR A 25 -33.25 1.18 -22.46
CA TYR A 25 -32.80 2.57 -22.45
C TYR A 25 -32.66 3.14 -21.04
N LEU A 26 -33.49 2.72 -20.07
CA LEU A 26 -33.31 3.05 -18.66
C LEU A 26 -31.97 2.54 -18.12
N PHE A 27 -31.63 1.27 -18.39
CA PHE A 27 -30.35 0.70 -17.96
C PHE A 27 -29.14 1.36 -18.64
N ILE A 28 -29.25 1.70 -19.94
CA ILE A 28 -28.20 2.44 -20.65
C ILE A 28 -28.02 3.82 -20.01
N GLY A 29 -29.10 4.55 -19.76
CA GLY A 29 -29.05 5.85 -19.10
C GLY A 29 -28.41 5.78 -17.70
N ALA A 30 -28.86 4.83 -16.87
CA ALA A 30 -28.29 4.62 -15.54
C ALA A 30 -26.79 4.30 -15.58
N SER A 31 -26.37 3.45 -16.52
CA SER A 31 -24.96 3.09 -16.72
C SER A 31 -24.10 4.30 -17.11
N ILE A 32 -24.61 5.16 -18.00
CA ILE A 32 -23.92 6.40 -18.40
C ILE A 32 -23.76 7.35 -17.21
N ILE A 33 -24.78 7.49 -16.36
CA ILE A 33 -24.72 8.33 -15.17
C ILE A 33 -23.66 7.81 -14.19
N ILE A 34 -23.65 6.50 -13.91
CA ILE A 34 -22.66 5.89 -13.02
C ILE A 34 -21.24 6.07 -13.59
N PHE A 35 -21.07 5.87 -14.90
CA PHE A 35 -19.79 6.02 -15.57
C PHE A 35 -19.28 7.47 -15.52
N ALA A 36 -20.16 8.45 -15.78
CA ALA A 36 -19.84 9.86 -15.64
C ALA A 36 -19.48 10.24 -14.20
N ALA A 37 -20.23 9.73 -13.21
CA ALA A 37 -19.91 9.91 -11.80
C ALA A 37 -18.53 9.35 -11.45
N PHE A 38 -18.19 8.17 -11.96
CA PHE A 38 -16.87 7.56 -11.77
C PHE A 38 -15.74 8.42 -12.37
N ILE A 39 -15.93 8.93 -13.60
CA ILE A 39 -14.98 9.83 -14.27
C ILE A 39 -14.73 11.11 -13.47
N VAL A 40 -15.73 11.63 -12.75
CA VAL A 40 -15.56 12.83 -11.91
C VAL A 40 -14.98 12.48 -10.54
N LEU A 41 -15.45 11.41 -9.93
CA LEU A 41 -15.12 11.03 -8.55
C LEU A 41 -13.66 10.54 -8.44
N VAL A 42 -13.18 9.71 -9.38
CA VAL A 42 -11.80 9.19 -9.35
C VAL A 42 -10.74 10.30 -9.37
N PRO A 43 -10.74 11.26 -10.31
CA PRO A 43 -9.78 12.35 -10.30
C PRO A 43 -10.01 13.33 -9.14
N TYR A 44 -11.24 13.47 -8.64
CA TYR A 44 -11.50 14.24 -7.42
C TYR A 44 -10.82 13.60 -6.20
N LEU A 45 -10.96 12.28 -6.01
CA LEU A 45 -10.31 11.52 -4.95
C LEU A 45 -8.78 11.52 -5.12
N TRP A 46 -8.26 11.37 -6.34
CA TRP A 46 -6.82 11.48 -6.61
C TRP A 46 -6.29 12.88 -6.32
N LYS A 47 -6.99 13.95 -6.74
CA LYS A 47 -6.60 15.33 -6.41
C LYS A 47 -6.66 15.59 -4.91
N TRP A 48 -7.62 15.01 -4.19
CA TRP A 48 -7.75 15.16 -2.75
C TRP A 48 -6.63 14.42 -1.99
N LYS A 49 -6.34 13.15 -2.34
CA LYS A 49 -5.18 12.39 -1.83
C LYS A 49 -3.89 13.15 -2.12
N ARG A 50 -3.71 13.67 -3.35
CA ARG A 50 -2.54 14.46 -3.73
C ARG A 50 -2.45 15.78 -2.99
N LYS A 51 -3.55 16.50 -2.75
CA LYS A 51 -3.56 17.79 -2.03
C LYS A 51 -3.27 17.63 -0.53
N TYR A 52 -3.70 16.53 0.08
CA TYR A 52 -3.28 16.18 1.44
C TYR A 52 -1.80 15.75 1.46
N ASN A 53 -1.33 14.93 0.51
CA ASN A 53 0.07 14.51 0.44
C ASN A 53 1.04 15.68 0.14
N ILE A 54 0.60 16.67 -0.67
CA ILE A 54 1.37 17.89 -0.98
C ILE A 54 1.44 18.85 0.22
N ARG A 55 0.38 18.96 1.05
CA ARG A 55 0.41 19.87 2.22
C ARG A 55 1.44 19.45 3.28
N PHE A 56 1.85 18.19 3.32
CA PHE A 56 2.95 17.72 4.16
C PHE A 56 4.31 17.77 3.45
N LYS A 57 4.37 17.68 2.12
CA LYS A 57 5.62 17.81 1.34
C LYS A 57 6.27 19.21 1.44
N TYR A 58 5.53 20.23 1.86
CA TYR A 58 6.01 21.63 1.90
C TYR A 58 6.24 22.21 3.30
N LYS A 59 6.12 21.41 4.37
CA LYS A 59 6.34 21.92 5.74
C LYS A 59 7.77 21.73 6.27
N ASN A 60 8.64 21.03 5.55
CA ASN A 60 10.05 20.93 5.91
C ASN A 60 10.85 21.84 4.98
N LYS A 61 11.00 23.11 5.39
CA LYS A 61 12.10 23.94 4.90
C LYS A 61 13.41 23.24 5.31
N PRO A 62 14.44 23.16 4.44
CA PRO A 62 15.75 22.72 4.87
C PRO A 62 16.30 23.80 5.82
N GLY A 63 16.24 23.56 7.13
CA GLY A 63 16.77 24.53 8.10
C GLY A 63 16.41 24.36 9.57
N GLU A 64 15.37 23.62 9.97
CA GLU A 64 14.96 23.63 11.39
C GLU A 64 14.63 22.24 11.94
N VAL A 65 15.48 21.82 12.89
CA VAL A 65 15.46 20.58 13.67
C VAL A 65 15.59 19.32 12.80
N THR A 66 16.82 18.86 12.61
CA THR A 66 17.05 17.44 12.36
C THR A 66 16.29 16.68 13.45
N PRO A 67 15.27 15.88 13.13
CA PRO A 67 14.75 14.97 14.11
C PRO A 67 15.93 14.16 14.60
N GLU A 68 16.24 14.30 15.89
CA GLU A 68 17.30 13.55 16.54
C GLU A 68 16.83 12.10 16.50
N ILE A 69 17.25 11.39 15.46
CA ILE A 69 17.10 9.95 15.37
C ILE A 69 17.73 9.43 16.65
N GLN A 70 17.02 8.60 17.39
CA GLN A 70 17.57 7.98 18.59
C GLN A 70 18.54 6.87 18.15
N THR A 71 19.67 7.26 17.58
CA THR A 71 20.62 6.36 16.90
C THR A 71 21.06 5.23 17.82
N GLU A 72 21.28 5.50 19.11
CA GLU A 72 21.61 4.47 20.11
C GLU A 72 20.49 3.42 20.24
N ALA A 73 19.23 3.85 20.33
CA ALA A 73 18.10 2.94 20.46
C ALA A 73 17.86 2.14 19.16
N VAL A 74 18.07 2.77 18.00
CA VAL A 74 17.98 2.10 16.69
C VAL A 74 19.09 1.06 16.56
N GLN A 75 20.32 1.41 16.95
CA GLN A 75 21.46 0.51 16.91
C GLN A 75 21.29 -0.68 17.86
N GLN A 76 20.81 -0.46 19.09
CA GLN A 76 20.50 -1.54 20.02
C GLN A 76 19.44 -2.49 19.44
N LYS A 77 18.32 -1.95 18.96
CA LYS A 77 17.27 -2.77 18.32
C LYS A 77 17.78 -3.55 17.12
N TRP A 78 18.62 -2.94 16.29
CA TRP A 78 19.22 -3.62 15.15
C TRP A 78 20.13 -4.77 15.57
N GLN A 79 20.96 -4.57 16.60
CA GLN A 79 21.83 -5.60 17.14
C GLN A 79 21.04 -6.77 17.74
N ASP A 80 19.99 -6.48 18.50
CA ASP A 80 19.11 -7.50 19.10
C ASP A 80 18.40 -8.32 18.01
N LEU A 81 17.88 -7.65 16.98
CA LEU A 81 17.29 -8.28 15.81
C LEU A 81 18.29 -9.20 15.10
N MET A 82 19.52 -8.74 14.83
CA MET A 82 20.53 -9.54 14.14
C MET A 82 20.95 -10.74 14.98
N LYS A 83 21.03 -10.59 16.32
CA LYS A 83 21.30 -11.71 17.22
C LYS A 83 20.18 -12.74 17.18
N ASN A 84 18.93 -12.31 17.18
CA ASN A 84 17.77 -13.19 17.11
C ASN A 84 17.70 -13.93 15.77
N ALA A 85 18.06 -13.26 14.67
CA ALA A 85 18.09 -13.81 13.32
C ALA A 85 19.03 -15.02 13.15
N GLU A 86 20.04 -15.16 14.02
CA GLU A 86 21.00 -16.28 13.99
C GLU A 86 20.59 -17.47 14.86
N LEU A 87 19.51 -17.36 15.67
CA LEU A 87 19.15 -18.38 16.65
C LEU A 87 18.58 -19.65 16.02
N SER A 88 17.67 -19.51 15.05
CA SER A 88 16.96 -20.64 14.44
C SER A 88 16.45 -20.31 13.04
N PRO A 89 17.32 -20.27 12.01
CA PRO A 89 16.90 -20.11 10.62
C PRO A 89 16.04 -21.30 10.16
N PRO A 90 15.05 -21.11 9.26
CA PRO A 90 14.70 -19.89 8.53
C PRO A 90 13.65 -18.99 9.23
N GLU A 91 12.96 -19.50 10.25
CA GLU A 91 11.86 -18.80 10.93
C GLU A 91 12.32 -17.49 11.59
N SER A 92 13.47 -17.53 12.25
CA SER A 92 14.08 -16.33 12.87
C SER A 92 14.49 -15.27 11.85
N LEU A 93 14.91 -15.67 10.64
CA LEU A 93 15.24 -14.73 9.56
C LEU A 93 13.98 -14.03 9.03
N SER A 94 12.88 -14.76 8.85
CA SER A 94 11.59 -14.18 8.46
C SER A 94 11.07 -13.21 9.51
N SER A 95 11.16 -13.56 10.79
CA SER A 95 10.81 -12.66 11.89
C SER A 95 11.68 -11.41 11.92
N ALA A 96 12.99 -11.56 11.72
CA ALA A 96 13.92 -10.44 11.64
C ALA A 96 13.59 -9.49 10.48
N ILE A 97 13.19 -10.00 9.31
CA ILE A 97 12.77 -9.14 8.19
C ILE A 97 11.55 -8.28 8.56
N ILE A 98 10.59 -8.85 9.30
CA ILE A 98 9.39 -8.13 9.74
C ILE A 98 9.76 -7.04 10.75
N GLU A 99 10.61 -7.35 11.73
CA GLU A 99 11.10 -6.36 12.71
C GLU A 99 11.98 -5.27 12.05
N ALA A 100 12.79 -5.62 11.05
CA ALA A 100 13.62 -4.65 10.32
C ALA A 100 12.76 -3.62 9.57
N ASP A 101 11.67 -4.08 8.94
CA ASP A 101 10.69 -3.20 8.29
C ASP A 101 10.03 -2.26 9.30
N GLU A 102 9.60 -2.79 10.45
CA GLU A 102 8.99 -1.99 11.52
C GLU A 102 9.97 -0.97 12.11
N LEU A 103 11.22 -1.37 12.37
CA LEU A 103 12.26 -0.47 12.84
C LEU A 103 12.50 0.66 11.83
N THR A 104 12.55 0.32 10.54
CA THR A 104 12.75 1.30 9.46
C THR A 104 11.57 2.27 9.36
N ASP A 105 10.32 1.79 9.41
CA ASP A 105 9.14 2.68 9.43
C ASP A 105 9.15 3.61 10.66
N ASN A 106 9.57 3.09 11.82
CA ASN A 106 9.71 3.91 13.02
C ASN A 106 10.79 5.00 12.87
N VAL A 107 11.91 4.71 12.22
CA VAL A 107 12.93 5.73 11.89
C VAL A 107 12.35 6.77 10.92
N LEU A 108 11.64 6.35 9.87
CA LEU A 108 10.98 7.27 8.93
C LEU A 108 9.94 8.18 9.62
N LYS A 109 9.21 7.63 10.60
CA LYS A 109 8.30 8.41 11.46
C LYS A 109 9.05 9.42 12.33
N GLN A 110 10.17 9.03 12.94
CA GLN A 110 11.03 9.96 13.69
C GLN A 110 11.53 11.08 12.76
N MET A 111 11.88 10.75 11.51
CA MET A 111 12.24 11.70 10.46
C MET A 111 11.09 12.60 9.98
N ARG A 112 9.88 12.45 10.55
CA ARG A 112 8.66 13.19 10.20
C ARG A 112 8.26 13.02 8.73
N ILE A 113 8.57 11.87 8.13
CA ILE A 113 8.13 11.54 6.77
C ILE A 113 6.63 11.19 6.81
N PRO A 114 5.77 11.95 6.10
CA PRO A 114 4.32 11.76 6.13
C PRO A 114 3.90 10.47 5.40
N GLY A 115 2.74 9.95 5.76
CA GLY A 115 2.20 8.69 5.22
C GLY A 115 1.34 7.96 6.25
N GLU A 116 0.39 7.14 5.81
CA GLU A 116 -0.37 6.27 6.70
C GLU A 116 0.38 4.95 6.91
N HIS A 117 0.88 4.40 5.80
CA HIS A 117 1.66 3.17 5.77
C HIS A 117 3.11 3.45 5.37
N MET A 118 3.98 2.46 5.57
CA MET A 118 5.39 2.54 5.16
C MET A 118 5.52 2.85 3.67
N ALA A 119 4.71 2.23 2.81
CA ALA A 119 4.69 2.52 1.38
C ALA A 119 4.44 4.01 1.05
N ASP A 120 3.51 4.68 1.74
CA ASP A 120 3.27 6.11 1.54
C ASP A 120 4.49 6.97 1.93
N ARG A 121 5.24 6.54 2.97
CA ARG A 121 6.48 7.22 3.39
C ARG A 121 7.58 7.04 2.38
N LEU A 122 7.77 5.82 1.88
CA LEU A 122 8.76 5.51 0.85
C LEU A 122 8.48 6.28 -0.45
N ASP A 123 7.21 6.43 -0.85
CA ASP A 123 6.78 7.27 -1.98
C ASP A 123 7.11 8.76 -1.78
N GLY A 124 7.21 9.20 -0.52
CA GLY A 124 7.56 10.57 -0.15
C GLY A 124 9.06 10.90 -0.28
N LEU A 125 9.93 9.89 -0.33
CA LEU A 125 11.38 10.06 -0.39
C LEU A 125 11.84 10.42 -1.81
N ASN A 126 12.91 11.20 -1.93
CA ASN A 126 13.50 11.54 -3.23
C ASN A 126 14.54 10.48 -3.62
N PRO A 127 14.33 9.70 -4.70
CA PRO A 127 15.29 8.67 -5.13
C PRO A 127 16.65 9.25 -5.55
N GLU A 128 16.74 10.52 -5.94
CA GLU A 128 18.03 11.15 -6.27
C GLU A 128 18.93 11.33 -5.04
N ASN A 129 18.35 11.39 -3.85
CA ASN A 129 19.08 11.63 -2.60
C ASN A 129 19.42 10.35 -1.84
N ILE A 130 18.73 9.24 -2.13
CA ILE A 130 18.85 7.98 -1.38
C ILE A 130 19.02 6.83 -2.38
N LYS A 131 20.25 6.35 -2.51
CA LYS A 131 20.64 5.32 -3.49
C LYS A 131 20.06 3.96 -3.14
N SER A 132 19.87 3.67 -1.86
CA SER A 132 19.30 2.40 -1.36
C SER A 132 17.77 2.33 -1.43
N LEU A 133 17.08 3.41 -1.85
CA LEU A 133 15.62 3.48 -1.79
C LEU A 133 14.93 2.38 -2.59
N GLU A 134 15.43 2.06 -3.79
CA GLU A 134 14.87 0.97 -4.61
C GLU A 134 15.03 -0.40 -3.95
N ARG A 135 16.18 -0.63 -3.29
CA ARG A 135 16.45 -1.86 -2.55
C ARG A 135 15.53 -2.00 -1.35
N LEU A 136 15.34 -0.92 -0.59
CA LEU A 136 14.39 -0.88 0.52
C LEU A 136 12.96 -1.20 0.07
N TRP A 137 12.53 -0.67 -1.09
CA TRP A 137 11.25 -1.02 -1.69
C TRP A 137 11.14 -2.52 -2.01
N GLY A 138 12.22 -3.13 -2.50
CA GLY A 138 12.30 -4.58 -2.70
C GLY A 138 12.13 -5.36 -1.40
N ALA A 139 12.88 -4.97 -0.37
CA ALA A 139 12.82 -5.56 0.96
C ALA A 139 11.42 -5.46 1.58
N HIS A 140 10.77 -4.30 1.48
CA HIS A 140 9.40 -4.09 1.96
C HIS A 140 8.38 -5.00 1.25
N ARG A 141 8.51 -5.21 -0.06
CA ARG A 141 7.66 -6.15 -0.81
C ARG A 141 7.83 -7.59 -0.33
N ILE A 142 9.07 -8.01 -0.08
CA ILE A 142 9.36 -9.36 0.43
C ILE A 142 8.75 -9.56 1.82
N LYS A 143 8.87 -8.56 2.70
CA LYS A 143 8.21 -8.56 4.00
C LYS A 143 6.68 -8.68 3.88
N ASN A 144 6.07 -7.97 2.95
CA ASN A 144 4.61 -8.09 2.72
C ASN A 144 4.23 -9.49 2.23
N ASN A 145 5.04 -10.11 1.37
CA ASN A 145 4.81 -11.48 0.93
C ASN A 145 4.87 -12.46 2.11
N LEU A 146 5.86 -12.32 3.00
CA LEU A 146 5.99 -13.16 4.20
C LEU A 146 4.75 -13.12 5.10
N ILE A 147 4.08 -11.97 5.20
CA ILE A 147 2.89 -11.81 6.06
C ILE A 147 1.61 -12.28 5.37
N HIS A 148 1.45 -11.99 4.08
CA HIS A 148 0.16 -12.15 3.39
C HIS A 148 0.03 -13.43 2.58
N ILE A 149 1.15 -14.08 2.22
CA ILE A 149 1.14 -15.27 1.37
C ILE A 149 1.54 -16.47 2.24
N SER A 150 0.56 -17.32 2.58
CA SER A 150 0.74 -18.46 3.51
C SER A 150 1.78 -19.50 3.08
N ALA A 151 2.18 -19.53 1.81
CA ALA A 151 3.14 -20.47 1.24
C ALA A 151 4.34 -19.77 0.59
N PHE A 152 4.64 -18.53 1.01
CA PHE A 152 5.84 -17.83 0.54
C PHE A 152 7.07 -18.38 1.28
N GLU A 153 7.97 -18.99 0.52
CA GLU A 153 9.26 -19.47 1.02
C GLU A 153 10.35 -18.47 0.63
N ILE A 154 11.27 -18.23 1.56
CA ILE A 154 12.46 -17.41 1.33
C ILE A 154 13.68 -18.23 1.72
N THR A 155 14.71 -18.23 0.89
CA THR A 155 15.97 -18.89 1.23
C THR A 155 16.75 -18.09 2.26
N ASP A 156 17.58 -18.74 3.07
CA ASP A 156 18.43 -18.05 4.06
C ASP A 156 19.30 -16.95 3.41
N THR A 157 19.82 -17.22 2.21
CA THR A 157 20.63 -16.26 1.45
C THR A 157 19.81 -15.04 1.03
N GLU A 158 18.61 -15.25 0.49
CA GLU A 158 17.71 -14.14 0.14
C GLU A 158 17.29 -13.34 1.37
N ALA A 159 16.97 -14.02 2.47
CA ALA A 159 16.58 -13.37 3.70
C ALA A 159 17.70 -12.47 4.27
N ARG A 160 18.95 -12.95 4.23
CA ARG A 160 20.12 -12.16 4.62
C ARG A 160 20.36 -10.96 3.68
N ASN A 161 20.13 -11.12 2.38
CA ASN A 161 20.21 -10.01 1.44
C ASN A 161 19.15 -8.94 1.75
N VAL A 162 17.92 -9.35 2.06
CA VAL A 162 16.83 -8.45 2.44
C VAL A 162 17.15 -7.68 3.72
N LEU A 163 17.70 -8.36 4.73
CA LEU A 163 18.20 -7.68 5.95
C LEU A 163 19.32 -6.68 5.62
N GLY A 164 20.23 -7.04 4.72
CA GLY A 164 21.29 -6.14 4.24
C GLY A 164 20.77 -4.91 3.50
N ASP A 165 19.64 -5.02 2.79
CA ASP A 165 18.99 -3.89 2.12
C ASP A 165 18.42 -2.88 3.14
N TYR A 166 17.77 -3.36 4.22
CA TYR A 166 17.36 -2.50 5.33
C TYR A 166 18.57 -1.85 6.01
N GLU A 167 19.63 -2.62 6.29
CA GLU A 167 20.84 -2.10 6.92
C GLU A 167 21.49 -1.00 6.09
N THR A 168 21.62 -1.22 4.78
CA THR A 168 22.22 -0.27 3.84
C THR A 168 21.45 1.04 3.86
N PHE A 169 20.12 0.98 3.85
CA PHE A 169 19.28 2.16 3.93
C PHE A 169 19.44 2.90 5.25
N LEU A 170 19.33 2.20 6.38
CA LEU A 170 19.45 2.78 7.71
C LEU A 170 20.81 3.46 7.92
N LYS A 171 21.90 2.86 7.42
CA LYS A 171 23.24 3.47 7.40
C LYS A 171 23.31 4.70 6.49
N GLU A 172 22.73 4.63 5.29
CA GLU A 172 22.74 5.75 4.34
C GLU A 172 22.05 7.00 4.91
N ILE A 173 20.98 6.82 5.69
CA ILE A 173 20.27 7.93 6.35
C ILE A 173 20.84 8.32 7.72
N GLY A 174 21.92 7.66 8.18
CA GLY A 174 22.59 7.95 9.45
C GLY A 174 21.84 7.47 10.70
N ALA A 175 20.95 6.50 10.55
CA ALA A 175 20.22 5.88 11.66
C ALA A 175 20.96 4.70 12.30
N LEU A 176 21.92 4.11 11.57
CA LEU A 176 22.87 3.08 12.01
C LEU A 176 24.30 3.50 11.66
#